data_AF-X1T7B8-F1
#
_entry.id   AF-X1T7B8-F1
#
_cell.length_a   1.000
_cell.length_b   1.000
_cell.length_c   1.000
_cell.angle_alpha   90.00
_cell.angle_beta   90.00
_cell.angle_gamma   90.00
#
_symmetry.space_group_name_H-M   'P 1'
#
loop_
_entity.id
_entity.type
_entity.pdbx_description
1 polymer ?
#
loop_
_entity_poly.entity_id
_entity_poly.type
_entity_poly.pdbx_seq_one_letter_code
_entity_poly.pdbx_strand_id
1 'polypeptide(L)'
;EFTGTFSVNKYTFEIKGLLEKTKYFYYIKNTSPGENARTGVYSHYQVEGGSPPVIPIDIGSEAINRTYNWGAQRTLINRTNPANETGKIVTIKIYGTNLNSVKIATFFNVSGNYFSTRDWQSLGNVGTGYKEITVDLEVAKNDYIGIYFSAGTLDIDLNGGDGDWAVSYQDLIPCTNKLFTLNSTTQIISLYGEGYKI
;
A
#
# COMPACT_ATOMS: atom_id res chain seq x y z
N GLU A 1 -21.52 -12.77 -7.98
CA GLU A 1 -20.78 -13.48 -9.04
C GLU A 1 -19.60 -14.18 -8.40
N PHE A 2 -19.24 -15.38 -8.82
CA PHE A 2 -18.03 -16.05 -8.36
C PHE A 2 -17.30 -16.67 -9.56
N THR A 3 -15.98 -16.48 -9.60
CA THR A 3 -15.09 -17.03 -10.63
C THR A 3 -14.31 -18.20 -10.04
N GLY A 4 -14.53 -19.40 -10.57
CA GLY A 4 -13.76 -20.59 -10.22
C GLY A 4 -12.73 -20.93 -11.30
N THR A 5 -11.48 -21.20 -10.91
CA THR A 5 -10.42 -21.66 -11.82
C THR A 5 -10.13 -23.13 -11.56
N PHE A 6 -10.27 -23.99 -12.57
CA PHE A 6 -9.96 -25.42 -12.47
C PHE A 6 -8.83 -25.79 -13.43
N SER A 7 -7.79 -26.45 -12.90
CA SER A 7 -6.58 -26.75 -13.67
C SER A 7 -6.51 -28.21 -14.10
N VAL A 8 -7.25 -28.51 -15.15
CA VAL A 8 -6.82 -29.44 -16.22
C VAL A 8 -7.31 -28.79 -17.52
N ASN A 9 -6.40 -28.35 -18.38
CA ASN A 9 -6.65 -27.65 -19.67
C ASN A 9 -7.20 -26.20 -19.62
N LYS A 10 -7.08 -25.49 -18.48
CA LYS A 10 -7.42 -24.06 -18.26
C LYS A 10 -8.78 -23.63 -18.84
N TYR A 11 -9.86 -23.99 -18.14
CA TYR A 11 -11.17 -23.39 -18.33
C TYR A 11 -11.56 -22.57 -17.09
N THR A 12 -12.03 -21.35 -17.33
CA THR A 12 -12.63 -20.49 -16.30
C THR A 12 -14.14 -20.49 -16.51
N PHE A 13 -14.89 -20.70 -15.42
CA PHE A 13 -16.35 -20.68 -15.44
C PHE A 13 -16.85 -19.57 -14.52
N GLU A 14 -17.79 -18.78 -15.02
CA GLU A 14 -18.48 -17.73 -14.28
C GLU A 14 -19.89 -18.21 -13.95
N ILE A 15 -20.25 -18.22 -12.66
CA ILE A 15 -21.58 -18.64 -12.21
C ILE A 15 -22.33 -17.43 -11.67
N LYS A 16 -23.45 -17.09 -12.33
CA LYS A 16 -24.34 -15.96 -11.99
C LYS A 16 -25.58 -16.43 -11.24
N GLY A 17 -26.25 -15.50 -10.54
CA GLY A 17 -27.54 -15.74 -9.90
C GLY A 17 -27.48 -16.56 -8.60
N LEU A 18 -26.34 -16.60 -7.92
CA LEU A 18 -26.22 -17.25 -6.62
C LEU A 18 -26.90 -16.41 -5.53
N LEU A 19 -27.69 -17.06 -4.69
CA LEU A 19 -28.30 -16.50 -3.49
C LEU A 19 -27.26 -16.33 -2.40
N GLU A 20 -27.37 -15.26 -1.64
CA GLU A 20 -26.53 -15.01 -0.49
C GLU A 20 -26.74 -16.05 0.60
N LYS A 21 -25.72 -16.22 1.46
CA LYS A 21 -25.70 -17.13 2.61
C LYS A 21 -26.07 -18.57 2.26
N THR A 22 -25.87 -18.95 0.99
CA THR A 22 -26.25 -20.24 0.45
C THR A 22 -25.02 -21.05 0.07
N LYS A 23 -24.99 -22.31 0.51
CA LYS A 23 -23.94 -23.27 0.12
C LYS A 23 -24.34 -23.93 -1.19
N TYR A 24 -23.50 -23.77 -2.19
CA TYR A 24 -23.61 -24.42 -3.49
C TYR A 24 -22.65 -25.59 -3.56
N PHE A 25 -23.08 -26.66 -4.21
CA PHE A 25 -22.25 -27.80 -4.56
C PHE A 25 -22.23 -27.93 -6.08
N TYR A 26 -21.05 -28.14 -6.66
CA TYR A 26 -20.90 -28.21 -8.10
C TYR A 26 -19.76 -29.14 -8.50
N TYR A 27 -19.80 -29.62 -9.73
CA TYR A 27 -18.75 -30.40 -10.37
C TYR A 27 -18.69 -30.01 -11.85
N ILE A 28 -17.56 -30.26 -12.49
CA ILE A 28 -17.38 -30.01 -13.92
C ILE A 28 -17.43 -31.35 -14.64
N LYS A 29 -18.17 -31.40 -15.74
CA LYS A 29 -18.32 -32.58 -16.58
C LYS A 29 -17.84 -32.26 -17.99
N ASN A 30 -17.05 -33.15 -18.58
CA ASN A 30 -16.75 -33.12 -20.00
C ASN A 30 -17.98 -33.62 -20.79
N THR A 31 -18.46 -32.81 -21.74
CA THR A 31 -19.62 -33.12 -22.58
C THR A 31 -19.24 -33.52 -24.01
N SER A 32 -17.95 -33.62 -24.33
CA SER A 32 -17.48 -34.11 -25.62
C SER A 32 -17.99 -35.53 -25.91
N PRO A 33 -18.37 -35.84 -27.16
CA PRO A 33 -18.83 -37.17 -27.52
C PRO A 33 -17.81 -38.26 -27.16
N GLY A 34 -18.24 -39.29 -26.43
CA GLY A 34 -17.38 -40.40 -26.00
C GLY A 34 -16.60 -40.17 -24.70
N GLU A 35 -16.62 -38.95 -24.15
CA GLU A 35 -15.93 -38.60 -22.91
C GLU A 35 -16.85 -38.68 -21.69
N ASN A 36 -16.43 -39.39 -20.65
CA ASN A 36 -17.19 -39.56 -19.40
C ASN A 36 -16.50 -38.92 -18.17
N ALA A 37 -15.49 -38.08 -18.41
CA ALA A 37 -14.72 -37.45 -17.33
C ALA A 37 -15.56 -36.41 -16.56
N ARG A 38 -15.44 -36.43 -15.23
CA ARG A 38 -15.93 -35.39 -14.33
C ARG A 38 -14.94 -35.12 -13.21
N THR A 39 -14.99 -33.93 -12.62
CA THR A 39 -14.26 -33.63 -11.39
C THR A 39 -14.93 -34.24 -10.17
N GLY A 40 -14.28 -34.12 -9.00
CA GLY A 40 -14.97 -34.26 -7.71
C GLY A 40 -16.05 -33.20 -7.50
N VAL A 41 -16.86 -33.38 -6.46
CA VAL A 41 -17.83 -32.37 -6.02
C VAL A 41 -17.10 -31.34 -5.17
N TYR A 42 -17.21 -30.08 -5.56
CA TYR A 42 -16.74 -28.92 -4.81
C TYR A 42 -17.91 -28.25 -4.10
N SER A 43 -17.60 -27.44 -3.10
CA SER A 43 -18.60 -26.58 -2.46
C SER A 43 -18.13 -25.15 -2.36
N HIS A 44 -19.05 -24.21 -2.53
CA HIS A 44 -18.84 -22.78 -2.35
C HIS A 44 -19.92 -22.22 -1.44
N TYR A 45 -19.55 -21.43 -0.44
CA TYR A 45 -20.51 -20.72 0.39
C TYR A 45 -20.56 -19.26 -0.05
N GLN A 46 -21.70 -18.83 -0.58
CA GLN A 46 -21.88 -17.46 -1.02
C GLN A 46 -22.05 -16.56 0.22
N VAL A 47 -21.04 -15.75 0.52
CA VAL A 47 -21.13 -14.73 1.57
C VAL A 47 -21.95 -13.53 1.08
N GLU A 48 -22.58 -12.83 2.02
CA GLU A 48 -23.28 -11.55 1.79
C GLU A 48 -22.32 -10.56 1.11
N GLY A 49 -22.77 -9.91 0.03
CA GLY A 49 -22.00 -8.85 -0.62
C GLY A 49 -21.02 -9.25 -1.73
N GLY A 50 -20.75 -10.54 -1.99
CA GLY A 50 -19.91 -10.98 -3.12
C GLY A 50 -18.46 -10.47 -3.08
N SER A 51 -17.49 -11.36 -2.82
CA SER A 51 -16.16 -11.01 -2.30
C SER A 51 -16.23 -10.32 -0.92
N PRO A 52 -15.28 -10.60 0.00
CA PRO A 52 -15.21 -9.84 1.23
C PRO A 52 -15.08 -8.34 0.90
N PRO A 53 -15.71 -7.44 1.68
CA PRO A 53 -15.59 -6.01 1.45
C PRO A 53 -14.11 -5.63 1.48
N VAL A 54 -13.64 -4.99 0.41
CA VAL A 54 -12.29 -4.43 0.36
C VAL A 54 -12.23 -3.36 1.43
N ILE A 55 -11.47 -3.61 2.49
CA ILE A 55 -11.26 -2.61 3.55
C ILE A 55 -10.16 -1.68 3.04
N PRO A 56 -10.47 -0.41 2.72
CA PRO A 56 -9.48 0.52 2.21
C PRO A 56 -8.45 0.81 3.30
N ILE A 57 -7.19 0.82 2.90
CA ILE A 57 -6.07 1.24 3.73
C ILE A 57 -5.61 2.61 3.25
N ASP A 58 -5.39 3.51 4.20
CA ASP A 58 -4.75 4.79 3.98
C ASP A 58 -3.59 5.00 4.96
N ILE A 59 -2.59 5.78 4.53
CA ILE A 59 -1.40 6.10 5.33
C ILE A 59 -0.78 7.43 4.87
N GLY A 60 -0.36 8.27 5.81
CA GLY A 60 0.24 9.57 5.52
C GLY A 60 -0.77 10.67 5.21
N SER A 61 -0.29 11.77 4.63
CA SER A 61 -1.09 12.98 4.42
C SER A 61 -1.24 13.30 2.94
N GLU A 62 -2.38 13.88 2.58
CA GLU A 62 -2.72 14.21 1.19
C GLU A 62 -1.57 14.92 0.45
N ALA A 63 -1.29 14.44 -0.76
CA ALA A 63 -0.24 14.98 -1.61
C ALA A 63 -0.74 16.16 -2.44
N ILE A 64 -0.56 17.37 -1.92
CA ILE A 64 -0.97 18.62 -2.57
C ILE A 64 0.22 19.59 -2.70
N ASN A 65 0.02 20.64 -3.50
CA ASN A 65 0.92 21.79 -3.51
C ASN A 65 0.85 22.49 -2.15
N ARG A 66 1.97 22.62 -1.47
CA ARG A 66 2.04 23.24 -0.14
C ARG A 66 2.91 24.48 -0.15
N THR A 67 2.80 25.27 0.91
CA THR A 67 3.46 26.60 0.96
C THR A 67 4.98 26.48 1.07
N TYR A 68 5.47 25.42 1.72
CA TYR A 68 6.87 25.21 1.99
C TYR A 68 7.37 23.94 1.32
N ASN A 69 8.68 23.77 1.33
CA ASN A 69 9.32 22.57 0.82
C ASN A 69 10.53 22.19 1.66
N TRP A 70 10.84 20.89 1.65
CA TRP A 70 12.03 20.32 2.26
C TRP A 70 13.02 19.89 1.19
N GLY A 71 14.27 20.30 1.35
CA GLY A 71 15.37 19.88 0.48
C GLY A 71 15.72 18.40 0.63
N ALA A 72 16.48 17.89 -0.33
CA ALA A 72 16.84 16.47 -0.43
C ALA A 72 17.86 15.96 0.60
N GLN A 73 18.32 14.73 0.34
CA GLN A 73 19.30 13.97 1.10
C GLN A 73 18.83 13.70 2.53
N ARG A 74 17.61 13.22 2.70
CA ARG A 74 17.07 12.88 4.02
C ARG A 74 16.10 11.73 3.92
N THR A 75 16.07 10.91 4.97
CA THR A 75 14.97 9.96 5.17
C THR A 75 13.97 10.60 6.10
N LEU A 76 12.73 10.74 5.65
CA LEU A 76 11.60 11.29 6.40
C LEU A 76 10.60 10.18 6.70
N ILE A 77 9.99 10.22 7.89
CA ILE A 77 8.86 9.38 8.27
C ILE A 77 7.72 10.33 8.67
N ASN A 78 6.61 10.27 7.94
CA ASN A 78 5.42 11.07 8.24
C ASN A 78 4.72 10.50 9.47
N ARG A 79 4.52 11.32 10.52
CA ARG A 79 3.83 10.94 11.75
C ARG A 79 2.32 10.98 11.61
N THR A 80 1.84 11.79 10.68
CA THR A 80 0.42 12.07 10.48
C THR A 80 -0.23 10.88 9.81
N ASN A 81 -1.38 10.46 10.33
CA ASN A 81 -2.21 9.37 9.80
C ASN A 81 -1.45 8.04 9.60
N PRO A 82 -1.12 7.33 10.70
CA PRO A 82 -0.59 5.97 10.61
C PRO A 82 -1.59 5.03 9.92
N ALA A 83 -1.10 3.93 9.36
CA ALA A 83 -1.93 2.96 8.64
C ALA A 83 -3.11 2.49 9.48
N ASN A 84 -4.32 2.59 8.93
CA ASN A 84 -5.55 2.25 9.64
C ASN A 84 -5.73 0.72 9.85
N GLU A 85 -5.15 -0.12 8.98
CA GLU A 85 -5.25 -1.59 8.96
C GLU A 85 -3.98 -2.25 8.37
N THR A 86 -3.89 -3.57 8.48
CA THR A 86 -2.82 -4.39 7.89
C THR A 86 -3.20 -4.87 6.49
N GLY A 87 -2.28 -4.85 5.53
CA GLY A 87 -2.51 -5.30 4.16
C GLY A 87 -1.41 -4.87 3.20
N LYS A 88 -1.80 -4.35 2.03
CA LYS A 88 -0.90 -3.78 1.03
C LYS A 88 -1.26 -2.34 0.72
N ILE A 89 -0.24 -1.51 0.54
CA ILE A 89 -0.34 -0.23 -0.18
C ILE A 89 -0.02 -0.52 -1.64
N VAL A 90 -0.89 -0.06 -2.54
CA VAL A 90 -0.77 -0.28 -3.99
C VAL A 90 -0.60 1.01 -4.79
N THR A 91 -0.89 2.15 -4.17
CA THR A 91 -0.74 3.47 -4.78
C THR A 91 -0.07 4.41 -3.81
N ILE A 92 0.91 5.17 -4.29
CA ILE A 92 1.50 6.30 -3.59
C ILE A 92 1.17 7.58 -4.37
N LYS A 93 0.78 8.61 -3.63
CA LYS A 93 0.59 9.96 -4.13
C LYS A 93 1.66 10.85 -3.50
N ILE A 94 2.33 11.65 -4.32
CA ILE A 94 3.44 12.51 -3.90
C ILE A 94 3.36 13.86 -4.63
N TYR A 95 3.72 14.93 -3.93
CA TYR A 95 3.88 16.26 -4.54
C TYR A 95 5.25 16.83 -4.20
N GLY A 96 6.03 17.20 -5.22
CA GLY A 96 7.35 17.78 -5.03
C GLY A 96 7.94 18.30 -6.34
N THR A 97 9.21 18.68 -6.31
CA THR A 97 9.94 19.23 -7.46
C THR A 97 11.20 18.41 -7.74
N ASN A 98 11.24 17.75 -8.91
CA ASN A 98 12.38 17.00 -9.44
C ASN A 98 13.08 16.10 -8.42
N LEU A 99 12.32 15.20 -7.78
CA LEU A 99 12.83 14.26 -6.79
C LEU A 99 13.65 13.17 -7.49
N ASN A 100 14.90 12.96 -7.08
CA ASN A 100 15.78 11.94 -7.66
C ASN A 100 16.08 10.81 -6.67
N SER A 101 16.34 9.61 -7.22
CA SER A 101 16.67 8.40 -6.45
C SER A 101 15.69 8.14 -5.30
N VAL A 102 14.39 8.30 -5.59
CA VAL A 102 13.32 8.20 -4.61
C VAL A 102 13.15 6.77 -4.15
N LYS A 103 13.08 6.59 -2.83
CA LYS A 103 12.64 5.35 -2.18
C LYS A 103 11.47 5.65 -1.27
N ILE A 104 10.44 4.83 -1.33
CA ILE A 104 9.30 4.87 -0.40
C ILE A 104 9.33 3.62 0.45
N ALA A 105 8.94 3.77 1.72
CA ALA A 105 8.87 2.67 2.66
C ALA A 105 7.73 2.81 3.66
N THR A 106 7.29 1.68 4.18
CA THR A 106 6.49 1.59 5.40
C THR A 106 7.41 1.32 6.58
N PHE A 107 7.12 1.93 7.73
CA PHE A 107 7.94 1.87 8.93
C PHE A 107 7.10 1.52 10.14
N PHE A 108 7.66 0.70 11.03
CA PHE A 108 7.08 0.47 12.36
C PHE A 108 7.99 0.99 13.45
N ASN A 109 7.38 1.48 14.52
CA ASN A 109 8.11 1.91 15.71
C ASN A 109 8.55 0.69 16.51
N VAL A 110 9.86 0.59 16.78
CA VAL A 110 10.44 -0.45 17.64
C VAL A 110 10.34 -0.02 19.09
N SER A 111 10.79 1.20 19.40
CA SER A 111 10.61 1.87 20.68
C SER A 111 11.04 3.34 20.58
N GLY A 112 10.34 4.26 21.28
CA GLY A 112 10.71 5.68 21.28
C GLY A 112 10.79 6.26 19.87
N ASN A 113 11.96 6.76 19.46
CA ASN A 113 12.20 7.23 18.08
C ASN A 113 13.02 6.23 17.24
N TYR A 114 13.03 4.94 17.62
CA TYR A 114 13.67 3.89 16.84
C TYR A 114 12.66 3.23 15.91
N PHE A 115 12.99 3.17 14.63
CA PHE A 115 12.15 2.61 13.58
C PHE A 115 12.87 1.52 12.79
N SER A 116 12.09 0.64 12.19
CA SER A 116 12.54 -0.29 11.17
C SER A 116 11.63 -0.19 9.95
N THR A 117 12.20 -0.47 8.78
CA THR A 117 11.44 -0.62 7.55
C THR A 117 10.68 -1.95 7.58
N ARG A 118 9.38 -1.92 7.29
CA ARG A 118 8.60 -3.14 7.02
C ARG A 118 8.79 -3.57 5.58
N ASP A 119 8.49 -2.68 4.65
CA ASP A 119 8.67 -2.91 3.22
C ASP A 119 9.06 -1.61 2.52
N TRP A 120 9.66 -1.72 1.34
CA TRP A 120 10.12 -0.57 0.58
C TRP A 120 10.25 -0.84 -0.92
N GLN A 121 10.17 0.24 -1.70
CA GLN A 121 10.33 0.21 -3.14
C GLN A 121 11.11 1.43 -3.63
N SER A 122 12.03 1.21 -4.58
CA SER A 122 12.70 2.27 -5.32
C SER A 122 11.81 2.75 -6.46
N LEU A 123 11.55 4.05 -6.54
CA LEU A 123 10.75 4.68 -7.59
C LEU A 123 11.61 5.36 -8.67
N GLY A 124 12.91 5.52 -8.43
CA GLY A 124 13.80 6.22 -9.35
C GLY A 124 13.56 7.73 -9.31
N ASN A 125 13.36 8.37 -10.45
CA ASN A 125 13.14 9.82 -10.51
C ASN A 125 11.65 10.12 -10.61
N VAL A 126 11.19 11.06 -9.78
CA VAL A 126 9.81 11.56 -9.75
C VAL A 126 9.83 13.02 -10.16
N GLY A 127 9.24 13.33 -11.33
CA GLY A 127 9.21 14.68 -11.87
C GLY A 127 8.35 15.64 -11.03
N THR A 128 8.40 16.93 -11.37
CA THR A 128 7.67 17.99 -10.63
C THR A 128 6.15 17.83 -10.63
N GLY A 129 5.54 18.29 -9.54
CA GLY A 129 4.11 18.34 -9.30
C GLY A 129 3.55 17.08 -8.65
N TYR A 130 2.22 16.95 -8.70
CA TYR A 130 1.52 15.75 -8.26
C TYR A 130 1.90 14.55 -9.13
N LYS A 131 2.18 13.42 -8.48
CA LYS A 131 2.36 12.11 -9.11
C LYS A 131 1.62 11.05 -8.31
N GLU A 132 0.99 10.16 -9.06
CA GLU A 132 0.40 8.94 -8.56
C GLU A 132 1.18 7.76 -9.15
N ILE A 133 1.63 6.85 -8.30
CA ILE A 133 2.61 5.81 -8.65
C ILE A 133 2.13 4.49 -8.06
N THR A 134 2.05 3.46 -8.90
CA THR A 134 1.74 2.10 -8.46
C THR A 134 2.93 1.49 -7.73
N VAL A 135 2.64 0.86 -6.59
CA VAL A 135 3.62 0.18 -5.73
C VAL A 135 3.07 -1.16 -5.27
N ASP A 136 3.91 -1.95 -4.60
CA ASP A 136 3.50 -3.15 -3.87
C ASP A 136 4.25 -3.19 -2.54
N LEU A 137 3.65 -2.60 -1.48
CA LEU A 137 4.28 -2.46 -0.17
C LEU A 137 3.43 -3.13 0.90
N GLU A 138 4.02 -4.03 1.68
CA GLU A 138 3.42 -4.53 2.92
C GLU A 138 3.26 -3.42 3.95
N VAL A 139 2.13 -3.44 4.64
CA VAL A 139 1.81 -2.49 5.71
C VAL A 139 1.10 -3.24 6.84
N ALA A 140 1.40 -2.88 8.08
CA ALA A 140 0.63 -3.26 9.24
C ALA A 140 -0.08 -2.05 9.84
N LYS A 141 -1.18 -2.30 10.55
CA LYS A 141 -1.87 -1.27 11.32
C LYS A 141 -0.90 -0.51 12.23
N ASN A 142 -1.01 0.81 12.23
CA ASN A 142 -0.17 1.79 12.91
C ASN A 142 1.25 1.94 12.36
N ASP A 143 1.58 1.36 11.21
CA ASP A 143 2.79 1.73 10.49
C ASP A 143 2.72 3.18 10.00
N TYR A 144 3.89 3.74 9.70
CA TYR A 144 4.07 5.06 9.13
C TYR A 144 4.62 4.96 7.71
N ILE A 145 4.32 5.94 6.87
CA ILE A 145 4.93 6.05 5.54
C ILE A 145 6.14 6.98 5.60
N GLY A 146 7.18 6.64 4.84
CA GLY A 146 8.36 7.50 4.72
C GLY A 146 8.99 7.45 3.34
N ILE A 147 9.93 8.38 3.15
CA ILE A 147 10.58 8.65 1.88
C ILE A 147 12.05 9.02 2.07
N TYR A 148 12.89 8.56 1.15
CA TYR A 148 14.21 9.11 0.89
C TYR A 148 14.29 9.63 -0.55
N PHE A 149 15.01 10.73 -0.77
CA PHE A 149 15.35 11.25 -2.09
C PHE A 149 16.69 11.99 -2.06
N SER A 150 17.48 11.87 -3.13
CA SER A 150 18.86 12.37 -3.19
C SER A 150 18.99 13.79 -3.75
N ALA A 151 18.01 14.28 -4.52
CA ALA A 151 17.92 15.65 -5.02
C ALA A 151 16.45 16.06 -5.20
N GLY A 152 16.18 17.37 -5.33
CA GLY A 152 14.83 17.93 -5.45
C GLY A 152 14.28 18.46 -4.12
N THR A 153 12.98 18.73 -4.10
CA THR A 153 12.27 19.18 -2.88
C THR A 153 10.91 18.51 -2.74
N LEU A 154 10.53 18.16 -1.52
CA LEU A 154 9.21 17.60 -1.19
C LEU A 154 8.34 18.70 -0.55
N ASP A 155 7.08 18.80 -0.97
CA ASP A 155 6.18 19.83 -0.47
C ASP A 155 5.69 19.52 0.94
N ILE A 156 5.66 20.55 1.78
CA ILE A 156 5.30 20.47 3.20
C ILE A 156 4.54 21.72 3.67
N ASP A 157 3.76 21.57 4.74
CA ASP A 157 3.26 22.70 5.53
C ASP A 157 3.84 22.61 6.93
N LEU A 158 4.20 23.75 7.52
CA LEU A 158 4.81 23.78 8.86
C LEU A 158 3.81 23.52 9.99
N ASN A 159 2.50 23.53 9.70
CA ASN A 159 1.43 23.41 10.67
C ASN A 159 0.29 22.53 10.15
N GLY A 160 -0.50 21.96 11.08
CA GLY A 160 -1.73 21.22 10.79
C GLY A 160 -1.60 19.70 10.75
N GLY A 161 -0.40 19.15 10.95
CA GLY A 161 -0.16 17.70 11.06
C GLY A 161 0.40 17.30 12.41
N ASP A 162 0.86 16.06 12.51
CA ASP A 162 1.52 15.49 13.69
C ASP A 162 3.05 15.56 13.61
N GLY A 163 3.58 16.15 12.54
CA GLY A 163 5.00 16.30 12.30
C GLY A 163 5.67 15.09 11.63
N ASP A 164 6.97 15.01 11.80
CA ASP A 164 7.83 14.04 11.12
C ASP A 164 9.04 13.65 11.96
N TRP A 165 9.52 12.44 11.73
CA TRP A 165 10.85 12.02 12.13
C TRP A 165 11.79 12.07 10.93
N ALA A 166 13.01 12.53 11.14
CA ALA A 166 13.97 12.70 10.06
C ALA A 166 15.39 12.26 10.46
N VAL A 167 16.14 11.80 9.45
CA VAL A 167 17.60 11.75 9.48
C VAL A 167 18.14 12.45 8.25
N SER A 168 18.93 13.49 8.47
CA SER A 168 19.57 14.25 7.39
C SER A 168 20.84 13.56 6.89
N TYR A 169 21.12 13.74 5.61
CA TYR A 169 22.28 13.26 4.85
C TYR A 169 22.45 11.73 4.81
N GLN A 170 21.38 10.97 5.04
CA GLN A 170 21.43 9.50 5.02
C GLN A 170 20.18 8.89 4.36
N ASP A 171 20.43 7.85 3.59
CA ASP A 171 19.43 6.90 3.12
C ASP A 171 19.31 5.76 4.14
N LEU A 172 18.20 5.72 4.86
CA LEU A 172 17.89 4.67 5.83
C LEU A 172 16.77 3.74 5.33
N ILE A 173 16.60 3.62 4.01
CA ILE A 173 15.65 2.70 3.40
C ILE A 173 16.42 1.62 2.61
N PRO A 174 16.39 0.34 3.05
CA PRO A 174 15.76 -0.17 4.27
C PRO A 174 16.62 0.05 5.54
N CYS A 175 16.00 -0.05 6.71
CA CYS A 175 16.71 -0.07 7.99
C CYS A 175 16.10 -1.01 9.05
N THR A 176 16.90 -1.27 10.08
CA THR A 176 16.51 -2.04 11.27
C THR A 176 16.93 -1.28 12.53
N ASN A 177 15.95 -1.01 13.41
CA ASN A 177 16.11 -0.38 14.71
C ASN A 177 17.02 0.86 14.68
N LYS A 178 16.72 1.81 13.80
CA LYS A 178 17.48 3.06 13.65
C LYS A 178 16.81 4.21 14.36
N LEU A 179 17.61 5.01 15.05
CA LEU A 179 17.17 6.24 15.68
C LEU A 179 16.90 7.29 14.61
N PHE A 180 15.69 7.86 14.64
CA PHE A 180 15.36 9.08 13.93
C PHE A 180 15.23 10.24 14.91
N THR A 181 15.50 11.46 14.45
CA THR A 181 15.27 12.66 15.26
C THR A 181 13.86 13.16 15.02
N LEU A 182 13.14 13.48 16.10
CA LEU A 182 11.88 14.21 15.98
C LEU A 182 12.20 15.61 15.42
N ASN A 183 11.77 15.86 14.19
CA ASN A 183 12.13 17.07 13.46
C ASN A 183 11.09 18.17 13.65
N SER A 184 9.81 17.80 13.60
CA SER A 184 8.68 18.68 13.88
C SER A 184 7.57 17.91 14.58
N THR A 185 6.71 18.64 15.29
CA THR A 185 5.48 18.12 15.91
C THR A 185 4.21 18.59 15.22
N THR A 186 4.31 19.43 14.19
CA THR A 186 3.14 20.08 13.55
C THR A 186 3.16 20.02 12.03
N GLN A 187 4.25 19.54 11.43
CA GLN A 187 4.45 19.53 9.98
C GLN A 187 3.54 18.50 9.28
N ILE A 188 3.13 18.83 8.06
CA ILE A 188 2.47 17.93 7.11
C ILE A 188 3.43 17.67 5.96
N ILE A 189 3.53 16.41 5.51
CA ILE A 189 4.31 16.02 4.33
C ILE A 189 3.35 15.63 3.20
N SER A 190 3.57 16.12 1.97
CA SER A 190 2.80 15.72 0.78
C SER A 190 3.17 14.32 0.28
N LEU A 191 2.83 13.30 1.09
CA LEU A 191 3.06 11.89 0.83
C LEU A 191 1.93 11.06 1.44
N TYR A 192 1.21 10.37 0.56
CA TYR A 192 0.03 9.57 0.92
C TYR A 192 0.09 8.19 0.25
N GLY A 193 -0.36 7.16 0.95
CA GLY A 193 -0.52 5.82 0.41
C GLY A 193 -1.96 5.33 0.50
N GLU A 194 -2.39 4.58 -0.51
CA GLU A 194 -3.69 3.91 -0.56
C GLU A 194 -3.50 2.42 -0.87
N GLY A 195 -4.36 1.59 -0.28
CA GLY A 195 -4.45 0.20 -0.65
C GLY A 195 -5.58 -0.54 0.04
N TYR A 196 -5.36 -1.81 0.36
CA TYR A 196 -6.41 -2.66 0.87
C TYR A 196 -5.90 -3.78 1.77
N LYS A 197 -6.77 -4.21 2.68
CA LYS A 197 -6.56 -5.40 3.51
C LYS A 197 -6.52 -6.65 2.63
N ILE A 198 -5.57 -7.55 2.92
CA ILE A 198 -5.48 -8.90 2.35
C ILE A 198 -6.10 -9.90 3.32
#